data_AF-A0A950YAK3-F1
#
_entry.id   AF-A0A950YAK3-F1
#
_cell.length_a   1.000
_cell.length_b   1.000
_cell.length_c   1.000
_cell.angle_alpha   90.00
_cell.angle_beta   90.00
_cell.angle_gamma   90.00
#
_symmetry.space_group_name_H-M   'P 1'
#
loop_
_entity.id
_entity.type
_entity.pdbx_description
1 polymer ?
#
loop_
_entity_poly.entity_id
_entity_poly.type
_entity_poly.pdbx_seq_one_letter_code
_entity_poly.pdbx_strand_id
1 'polypeptide(L)'
;MALCCPPGHGCNAPGGAEPCALTLCRAAAKEEDDAALALARWGDFEAVGSSKCGDGERRFRRRAFERARDRALITLAMAQGTRGAPGAPGASPMKKAPRRSQPRQGRRLAARGAYRSSSS
;
A
#
# COMPACT_ATOMS: atom_id res chain seq x y z
N MET A 1 -3.73 13.90 13.13
CA MET A 1 -3.46 12.44 13.05
C MET A 1 -2.16 12.21 12.31
N ALA A 2 -1.25 11.45 12.89
CA ALA A 2 0.04 11.14 12.27
C ALA A 2 -0.16 10.09 11.16
N LEU A 3 0.45 10.32 9.99
CA LEU A 3 0.32 9.43 8.82
C LEU A 3 1.08 8.11 8.98
N CYS A 4 2.02 8.06 9.93
CA CYS A 4 2.80 6.88 10.24
C CYS A 4 1.96 5.72 10.77
N CYS A 5 0.88 6.00 11.53
CA CYS A 5 0.07 4.97 12.18
C CYS A 5 -1.36 4.92 11.60
N PRO A 6 -2.02 3.76 11.61
CA PRO A 6 -3.46 3.68 11.37
C PRO A 6 -4.24 4.41 12.48
N PRO A 7 -5.51 4.79 12.25
CA PRO A 7 -6.34 5.39 13.30
C PRO A 7 -6.53 4.38 14.45
N GLY A 8 -6.42 4.84 15.70
CA GLY A 8 -6.57 4.00 16.88
C GLY A 8 -5.31 3.21 17.30
N HIS A 9 -4.22 3.29 16.55
CA HIS A 9 -2.96 2.56 16.84
C HIS A 9 -1.77 3.49 17.01
N GLY A 10 -0.78 3.04 17.77
CA GLY A 10 0.49 3.75 17.97
C GLY A 10 0.28 5.21 18.37
N CYS A 11 0.87 6.13 17.57
CA CYS A 11 0.73 7.58 17.76
C CYS A 11 -0.71 8.11 17.62
N ASN A 12 -1.63 7.34 17.05
CA ASN A 12 -3.04 7.72 16.89
C ASN A 12 -3.96 6.98 17.88
N ALA A 13 -3.42 6.19 18.82
CA ALA A 13 -4.21 5.54 19.86
C ALA A 13 -4.51 6.53 21.01
N PRO A 14 -5.73 6.57 21.55
CA PRO A 14 -6.13 7.51 22.61
C PRO A 14 -5.48 7.25 24.00
N GLY A 15 -4.41 6.46 24.07
CA GLY A 15 -3.66 6.19 25.30
C GLY A 15 -2.17 5.96 25.11
N GLY A 16 -1.64 6.11 23.88
CA GLY A 16 -0.19 6.00 23.60
C GLY A 16 0.48 4.67 23.99
N ALA A 17 -0.31 3.64 24.33
CA ALA A 17 0.20 2.38 24.89
C ALA A 17 0.92 1.51 23.85
N GLU A 18 0.60 1.68 22.57
CA GLU A 18 1.24 0.93 21.50
C GLU A 18 2.41 1.71 20.89
N PRO A 19 3.53 1.04 20.55
CA PRO A 19 4.62 1.67 19.84
C PRO A 19 4.17 2.11 18.43
N CYS A 20 4.75 3.22 17.96
CA CYS A 20 4.52 3.70 16.60
C CYS A 20 4.84 2.62 15.56
N ALA A 21 4.03 2.52 14.51
CA ALA A 21 4.26 1.56 13.42
C ALA A 21 5.65 1.72 12.77
N LEU A 22 6.18 2.95 12.69
CA LEU A 22 7.55 3.18 12.21
C LEU A 22 8.61 2.66 13.17
N THR A 23 8.38 2.77 14.48
CA THR A 23 9.29 2.21 15.49
C THR A 23 9.33 0.69 15.41
N LEU A 24 8.15 0.06 15.24
CA LEU A 24 8.06 -1.38 15.00
C LEU A 24 8.78 -1.78 13.72
N CYS A 25 8.57 -1.06 12.61
CA CYS A 25 9.25 -1.33 11.36
C CYS A 25 10.77 -1.16 11.49
N ARG A 26 11.26 -0.15 12.22
CA ARG A 26 12.71 0.04 12.49
C ARG A 26 13.33 -1.09 13.27
N ALA A 27 12.63 -1.59 14.30
CA ALA A 27 13.09 -2.73 15.08
C ALA A 27 13.16 -4.00 14.21
N ALA A 28 12.13 -4.21 13.37
CA ALA A 28 12.00 -5.38 12.53
C ALA A 28 12.78 -5.34 11.20
N ALA A 29 13.25 -4.17 10.76
CA ALA A 29 13.86 -4.00 9.44
C ALA A 29 15.11 -4.87 9.18
N LYS A 30 15.74 -5.38 10.24
CA LYS A 30 16.88 -6.30 10.13
C LYS A 30 16.47 -7.74 9.85
N GLU A 31 15.25 -8.11 10.23
CA GLU A 31 14.75 -9.48 10.18
C GLU A 31 13.66 -9.65 9.11
N GLU A 32 12.91 -8.59 8.81
CA GLU A 32 11.75 -8.60 7.93
C GLU A 32 11.90 -7.62 6.75
N ASP A 33 11.94 -8.17 5.54
CA ASP A 33 12.07 -7.40 4.29
C ASP A 33 10.90 -6.42 4.10
N ASP A 34 9.69 -6.81 4.50
CA ASP A 34 8.51 -5.95 4.42
C ASP A 34 8.64 -4.72 5.33
N ALA A 35 9.30 -4.86 6.49
CA ALA A 35 9.55 -3.75 7.41
C ALA A 35 10.60 -2.78 6.84
N ALA A 36 11.67 -3.30 6.24
CA ALA A 36 12.67 -2.48 5.53
C ALA A 36 12.03 -1.74 4.35
N LEU A 37 11.17 -2.41 3.57
CA LEU A 37 10.44 -1.82 2.46
C LEU A 37 9.51 -0.70 2.94
N ALA A 38 8.79 -0.90 4.06
CA ALA A 38 7.94 0.13 4.63
C ALA A 38 8.71 1.40 5.01
N LEU A 39 9.91 1.27 5.56
CA LEU A 39 10.78 2.42 5.89
C LEU A 39 11.28 3.14 4.65
N ALA A 40 11.69 2.42 3.60
CA ALA A 40 12.09 3.03 2.34
C ALA A 40 10.95 3.86 1.73
N ARG A 41 9.73 3.30 1.69
CA ARG A 41 8.54 4.00 1.17
C ARG A 41 8.10 5.18 2.00
N TRP A 42 8.34 5.13 3.32
CA TRP A 42 8.13 6.28 4.19
C TRP A 42 9.10 7.42 3.83
N GLY A 43 10.39 7.12 3.65
CA GLY A 43 11.38 8.09 3.20
C GLY A 43 11.02 8.72 1.86
N ASP A 44 10.59 7.92 0.88
CA ASP A 44 10.09 8.42 -0.41
C ASP A 44 8.90 9.36 -0.26
N PHE A 45 8.00 9.07 0.68
CA PHE A 45 6.84 9.92 0.94
C PHE A 45 7.23 11.25 1.60
N GLU A 46 8.14 11.22 2.58
CA GLU A 46 8.63 12.42 3.26
C GLU A 46 9.41 13.34 2.32
N ALA A 47 10.30 12.78 1.48
CA ALA A 47 11.07 13.54 0.49
C ALA A 47 10.19 14.35 -0.47
N VAL A 48 8.96 13.89 -0.67
CA VAL A 48 8.00 14.46 -1.61
C VAL A 48 7.07 15.44 -0.93
N GLY A 49 6.84 15.29 0.38
CA GLY A 49 6.16 16.31 1.18
C GLY A 49 6.89 17.66 1.18
N SER A 50 8.21 17.65 1.00
CA SER A 50 9.05 18.85 0.89
C SER A 50 9.09 19.47 -0.52
N SER A 51 8.66 18.72 -1.55
CA SER A 51 8.68 19.18 -2.95
C SER A 51 7.27 19.57 -3.40
N LYS A 52 7.13 20.54 -4.31
CA LYS A 52 5.85 20.91 -4.97
C LYS A 52 5.37 19.81 -5.94
N CYS A 53 5.39 18.54 -5.53
CA CYS A 53 4.83 17.45 -6.31
C CYS A 53 3.31 17.50 -6.29
N GLY A 54 2.68 17.12 -7.41
CA GLY A 54 1.23 17.09 -7.52
C GLY A 54 0.57 16.11 -6.55
N ASP A 55 -0.66 16.42 -6.15
CA ASP A 55 -1.47 15.65 -5.18
C ASP A 55 -1.60 14.15 -5.52
N GLY A 56 -1.59 13.80 -6.82
CA GLY A 56 -1.70 12.41 -7.28
C GLY A 56 -0.51 11.55 -6.85
N GLU A 57 0.71 12.09 -7.00
CA GLU A 57 1.94 11.38 -6.65
C GLU A 57 2.06 11.19 -5.14
N ARG A 58 1.70 12.23 -4.38
CA ARG A 58 1.66 12.16 -2.91
C ARG A 58 0.68 11.10 -2.42
N ARG A 59 -0.51 11.01 -3.02
CA ARG A 59 -1.50 9.97 -2.69
C ARG A 59 -1.00 8.57 -3.06
N PHE A 60 -0.32 8.43 -4.21
CA PHE A 60 0.24 7.16 -4.64
C PHE A 60 1.32 6.66 -3.66
N ARG A 61 2.29 7.51 -3.33
CA ARG A 61 3.37 7.20 -2.38
C ARG A 61 2.82 6.89 -0.98
N ARG A 62 1.84 7.66 -0.50
CA ARG A 62 1.13 7.37 0.75
C ARG A 62 0.53 5.96 0.74
N ARG A 63 -0.21 5.59 -0.32
CA ARG A 63 -0.80 4.25 -0.42
C ARG A 63 0.24 3.14 -0.54
N ALA A 64 1.37 3.41 -1.19
CA ALA A 64 2.47 2.45 -1.27
C ALA A 64 3.07 2.19 0.12
N PHE A 65 3.29 3.26 0.90
CA PHE A 65 3.71 3.15 2.30
C PHE A 65 2.68 2.40 3.14
N GLU A 66 1.39 2.77 3.08
CA GLU A 66 0.33 2.10 3.85
C GLU A 66 0.31 0.59 3.59
N ARG A 67 0.39 0.17 2.32
CA ARG A 67 0.42 -1.26 1.97
C ARG A 67 1.65 -1.98 2.51
N ALA A 68 2.82 -1.37 2.44
CA ALA A 68 4.06 -1.99 2.95
C ALA A 68 4.02 -2.09 4.47
N ARG A 69 3.57 -1.02 5.15
CA ARG A 69 3.36 -1.01 6.61
C ARG A 69 2.37 -2.09 7.03
N ASP A 70 1.21 -2.18 6.39
CA ASP A 70 0.18 -3.13 6.80
C ASP A 70 0.66 -4.58 6.61
N ARG A 71 1.45 -4.87 5.56
CA ARG A 71 2.12 -6.17 5.40
C ARG A 71 3.13 -6.44 6.51
N ALA A 72 4.02 -5.49 6.79
CA ALA A 72 5.00 -5.63 7.85
C ALA A 72 4.34 -5.89 9.21
N LEU A 73 3.23 -5.19 9.52
CA LEU A 73 2.47 -5.41 10.76
C LEU A 73 1.82 -6.79 10.81
N ILE A 74 1.25 -7.27 9.69
CA ILE A 74 0.69 -8.64 9.62
C ILE A 74 1.81 -9.68 9.83
N THR A 75 2.95 -9.53 9.15
CA THR A 75 4.08 -10.45 9.29
C THR A 75 4.61 -10.45 10.72
N LEU A 76 4.75 -9.28 11.35
CA LEU A 76 5.17 -9.16 12.74
C LEU A 76 4.17 -9.76 13.73
N ALA A 77 2.86 -9.60 13.49
CA ALA A 77 1.83 -10.22 14.31
C ALA A 77 1.89 -11.75 14.19
N MET A 78 2.12 -12.29 12.99
CA MET A 78 2.28 -13.73 12.76
C MET A 78 3.58 -14.29 13.36
N ALA A 79 4.69 -13.56 13.25
CA ALA A 79 5.98 -13.95 13.83
C ALA A 79 5.93 -13.98 15.37
N GLN A 80 5.18 -13.06 16.00
CA GLN A 80 4.95 -13.06 17.44
C GLN A 80 3.95 -14.14 17.88
N GLY A 81 2.90 -14.39 17.11
CA GLY A 81 1.92 -15.45 17.38
C GLY A 81 2.50 -16.87 17.26
N THR A 82 3.49 -17.08 16.40
CA THR A 82 4.16 -18.38 16.23
C THR A 82 5.19 -18.70 17.31
N ARG A 83 5.68 -17.71 18.07
CA ARG A 83 6.59 -17.95 19.21
C ARG A 83 5.88 -18.35 20.51
N GLY A 84 4.54 -18.31 20.56
CA GLY A 84 3.76 -18.50 21.79
C GLY A 84 2.80 -19.70 21.84
N ALA A 85 2.64 -20.50 20.78
CA ALA A 85 1.67 -21.59 20.77
C ALA A 85 2.24 -22.90 20.22
N PRO A 86 2.65 -23.86 21.08
CA PRO A 86 2.81 -25.24 20.65
C PRO A 86 1.42 -25.84 20.50
N GLY A 87 0.83 -25.67 19.31
CA GLY A 87 -0.40 -26.35 18.92
C GLY A 87 -1.48 -25.43 18.40
N ALA A 88 -1.56 -25.32 17.07
CA ALA A 88 -2.85 -25.25 16.40
C ALA A 88 -2.73 -25.89 15.00
N PRO A 89 -3.65 -26.82 14.65
CA PRO A 89 -3.61 -27.57 13.41
C PRO A 89 -4.21 -26.81 12.23
N GLY A 90 -3.66 -27.05 11.04
CA GLY A 90 -4.41 -27.14 9.79
C GLY A 90 -5.08 -25.87 9.25
N ALA A 91 -4.29 -24.92 8.75
CA ALA A 91 -4.81 -23.94 7.79
C ALA A 91 -4.94 -24.61 6.41
N SER A 92 -6.16 -25.04 6.08
CA SER A 92 -6.51 -25.48 4.73
C SER A 92 -6.30 -24.34 3.72
N PRO A 93 -5.69 -24.60 2.55
CA PRO A 93 -5.44 -23.57 1.56
C PRO A 93 -6.75 -23.09 0.92
N MET A 94 -7.11 -21.83 1.13
CA MET A 94 -8.20 -21.17 0.40
C MET A 94 -7.91 -21.24 -1.10
N LYS A 95 -8.77 -21.94 -1.81
CA LYS A 95 -8.79 -22.02 -3.27
C LYS A 95 -8.98 -20.63 -3.85
N LYS A 96 -7.98 -20.15 -4.60
CA LYS A 96 -8.02 -18.89 -5.35
C LYS A 96 -9.18 -18.92 -6.35
N ALA A 97 -10.12 -18.00 -6.21
CA ALA A 97 -11.10 -17.72 -7.25
C ALA A 97 -10.38 -17.12 -8.49
N PRO A 98 -10.66 -17.58 -9.72
CA PRO A 98 -10.04 -17.03 -10.92
C PRO A 98 -10.55 -15.60 -11.18
N ARG A 99 -9.59 -14.69 -11.38
CA ARG A 99 -9.85 -13.32 -11.81
C ARG A 99 -10.49 -13.33 -13.20
N ARG A 100 -11.72 -12.83 -13.27
CA ARG A 100 -12.44 -12.57 -14.53
C ARG A 100 -11.69 -11.48 -15.30
N SER A 101 -11.04 -11.90 -16.37
CA SER A 101 -10.39 -11.07 -17.38
C SER A 101 -11.38 -10.05 -17.95
N GLN A 102 -11.10 -8.76 -17.81
CA GLN A 102 -11.79 -7.75 -18.62
C GLN A 102 -11.11 -7.66 -19.99
N PRO A 103 -11.82 -7.90 -21.10
CA PRO A 103 -11.28 -7.60 -22.42
C PRO A 103 -11.26 -6.09 -22.65
N ARG A 104 -10.05 -5.53 -22.76
CA ARG A 104 -9.79 -4.28 -23.49
C ARG A 104 -9.87 -4.58 -24.99
N GLN A 105 -10.98 -4.25 -25.63
CA GLN A 105 -11.10 -4.09 -27.09
C GLN A 105 -12.17 -3.01 -27.33
N GLY A 106 -12.03 -2.00 -28.18
CA GLY A 106 -10.95 -1.60 -29.06
C GLY A 106 -11.25 -0.17 -29.51
N ARG A 107 -10.23 0.68 -29.47
CA ARG A 107 -10.25 2.03 -30.04
C ARG A 107 -9.56 1.92 -31.39
N ARG A 108 -10.31 2.01 -32.50
CA ARG A 108 -9.81 2.40 -33.84
C ARG A 108 -10.95 2.41 -34.86
N LEU A 109 -11.17 3.57 -35.48
CA LEU A 109 -11.39 3.82 -36.91
C LEU A 109 -11.65 5.34 -37.01
N ALA A 110 -10.61 6.12 -37.27
CA ALA A 110 -10.06 6.42 -38.59
C ALA A 110 -10.93 7.45 -39.35
N ALA A 111 -10.24 8.50 -39.77
CA ALA A 111 -10.73 9.63 -40.51
C ALA A 111 -11.40 9.24 -41.84
N ARG A 112 -12.54 9.88 -42.09
CA ARG A 112 -13.19 10.10 -43.39
C ARG A 112 -13.94 11.42 -43.20
N GLY A 113 -13.86 12.45 -44.01
CA GLY A 113 -13.23 12.69 -45.30
C GLY A 113 -13.67 14.10 -45.69
N ALA A 114 -12.79 14.83 -46.37
CA ALA A 114 -13.09 16.12 -46.98
C ALA A 114 -14.14 16.00 -48.10
N TYR A 115 -15.05 16.98 -48.20
CA TYR A 115 -15.78 17.44 -49.41
C TYR A 115 -16.97 18.36 -48.99
N ARG A 116 -16.85 19.69 -49.14
CA ARG A 116 -17.50 20.57 -50.16
C ARG A 116 -19.03 20.72 -49.97
N SER A 117 -19.58 21.91 -49.71
CA SER A 117 -19.92 22.97 -50.68
C SER A 117 -20.39 24.22 -49.90
N SER A 118 -19.86 25.43 -50.12
CA SER A 118 -20.36 26.46 -51.06
C SER A 118 -21.88 26.62 -51.08
N SER A 119 -22.39 27.74 -50.56
CA SER A 119 -23.31 28.65 -51.28
C SER A 119 -23.42 29.96 -50.52
N SER A 120 -23.22 31.03 -51.28
CA SER A 120 -23.51 32.42 -50.98
C SER A 120 -25.01 32.70 -50.98
#